data_AF-A0A9C9G795-F1
#
_entry.id   AF-A0A9C9G795-F1
#
_cell.length_a   1.000
_cell.length_b   1.000
_cell.length_c   1.000
_cell.angle_alpha   90.00
_cell.angle_beta   90.00
_cell.angle_gamma   90.00
#
_symmetry.space_group_name_H-M   'P 1'
#
loop_
_entity.id
_entity.type
_entity.pdbx_description
1 polymer ?
#
loop_
_entity_poly.entity_id
_entity_poly.type
_entity_poly.pdbx_seq_one_letter_code
_entity_poly.pdbx_strand_id
1 'polypeptide(L)' 'MQLGMLGLGRMGANIVRRLMNDGHTSVVYDSS' A
#
# COMPACT_ATOMS: atom_id res chain seq x y z
N MET A 1 6.57 1.97 10.63
CA MET A 1 6.29 3.30 10.02
C MET A 1 4.92 3.22 9.36
N GLN A 2 4.10 4.27 9.44
CA GLN A 2 2.76 4.29 8.86
C GLN A 2 2.81 4.97 7.50
N LEU A 3 2.47 4.22 6.44
CA LEU A 3 2.52 4.69 5.06
C LEU A 3 1.11 4.83 4.49
N GLY A 4 0.80 5.98 3.91
CA GLY A 4 -0.47 6.23 3.23
C GLY A 4 -0.33 6.05 1.73
N MET A 5 -1.23 5.28 1.10
CA MET A 5 -1.28 5.13 -0.36
C MET A 5 -2.67 5.46 -0.91
N LEU A 6 -2.70 6.28 -1.95
CA LEU A 6 -3.91 6.65 -2.69
C LEU A 6 -3.87 6.01 -4.08
N GLY A 7 -4.85 5.16 -4.38
CA GLY A 7 -4.96 4.42 -5.64
C GLY A 7 -4.26 3.06 -5.62
N LEU A 8 -5.03 1.98 -5.77
CA LEU A 8 -4.54 0.59 -5.82
C LEU A 8 -4.51 0.03 -7.25
N GLY A 9 -3.83 0.76 -8.15
CA GLY A 9 -3.43 0.15 -9.42
C GLY A 9 -2.50 -1.06 -9.20
N ARG A 10 -2.26 -1.84 -10.26
CA ARG A 10 -1.37 -3.05 -10.22
C ARG A 10 0.01 -2.79 -9.60
N MET A 11 0.55 -1.60 -9.80
CA MET A 11 1.84 -1.19 -9.23
C MET A 11 1.72 -0.83 -7.74
N GLY A 12 0.70 -0.06 -7.36
CA GLY A 12 0.46 0.33 -5.96
C GLY A 12 0.18 -0.88 -5.06
N ALA A 13 -0.63 -1.82 -5.54
CA ALA A 13 -0.89 -3.07 -4.84
C ALA A 13 0.38 -3.90 -4.59
N ASN A 14 1.31 -3.94 -5.56
CA ASN A 14 2.58 -4.64 -5.40
C ASN A 14 3.52 -3.94 -4.41
N ILE A 15 3.48 -2.61 -4.34
CA ILE A 15 4.27 -1.83 -3.36
C ILE A 15 3.73 -2.07 -1.95
N VAL A 16 2.43 -1.94 -1.73
CA VAL A 16 1.80 -2.21 -0.42
C VAL A 16 2.10 -3.63 0.06
N ARG A 17 2.01 -4.62 -0.84
CA ARG A 17 2.32 -6.01 -0.50
C ARG A 17 3.75 -6.20 -0.02
N ARG A 18 4.73 -5.51 -0.64
CA ARG A 18 6.13 -5.55 -0.20
C ARG A 18 6.30 -4.86 1.16
N LEU A 19 5.69 -3.70 1.34
CA LEU A 19 5.73 -2.96 2.60
C LEU A 19 5.13 -3.77 3.76
N MET A 20 4.00 -4.45 3.54
CA MET A 20 3.40 -5.36 4.54
C MET A 20 4.32 -6.53 4.88
N ASN A 21 4.99 -7.12 3.88
CA ASN A 21 5.98 -8.19 4.10
C ASN A 21 7.20 -7.70 4.90
N ASP A 22 7.61 -6.45 4.72
CA ASP A 22 8.71 -5.82 5.46
C ASP A 22 8.28 -5.35 6.87
N GLY A 23 7.05 -5.69 7.31
CA GLY A 23 6.52 -5.35 8.62
C GLY A 23 6.02 -3.90 8.74
N HIS A 24 5.81 -3.22 7.62
CA HIS A 24 5.30 -1.85 7.60
C HIS A 24 3.77 -1.82 7.52
N THR A 25 3.16 -1.06 8.42
CA THR A 25 1.73 -0.84 8.45
C THR A 25 1.36 0.21 7.41
N SER A 26 0.46 -0.15 6.49
CA SER A 26 0.04 0.72 5.39
C SER A 26 -1.46 1.00 5.50
N VAL A 27 -1.87 2.26 5.36
CA VAL A 27 -3.27 2.65 5.20
C VAL A 27 -3.47 2.96 3.73
N VAL A 28 -4.42 2.26 3.11
CA VAL A 28 -4.65 2.37 1.67
C VAL A 28 -6.09 2.81 1.41
N TYR A 29 -6.24 3.78 0.52
CA TYR A 29 -7.53 4.25 0.06
C TYR A 29 -7.55 4.18 -1.45
N ASP A 30 -8.56 3.50 -2.00
CA ASP A 30 -8.78 3.38 -3.43
C ASP A 30 -10.16 3.96 -3.76
N SER A 31 -10.21 4.85 -4.75
CA SER A 31 -11.42 5.55 -5.17
C SER A 31 -11.91 5.09 -6.55
N SER A 32 -11.43 3.92 -6.99
CA SER A 32 -11.85 3.22 -8.22
C SER A 32 -13.31 2.77 -8.16
#